data_AF-A0A529L1M3-F1
#
_entry.id   AF-A0A529L1M3-F1
#
_cell.length_a   1.000
_cell.length_b   1.000
_cell.length_c   1.000
_cell.angle_alpha   90.00
_cell.angle_beta   90.00
_cell.angle_gamma   90.00
#
_symmetry.space_group_name_H-M   'P 1'
#
loop_
_entity.id
_entity.type
_entity.pdbx_description
1 polymer ?
#
loop_
_entity_poly.entity_id
_entity_poly.type
_entity_poly.pdbx_seq_one_letter_code
_entity_poly.pdbx_strand_id
1 'polypeptide(L)'
;RDVVLPESSSDELGRLARAFNRMTTALKSRESELHAHAATLEQRVAEKTRELDLRASELARSNIELERFAYVASHDLQEPLRMVASYTQLLGRRYKGRLDADADEFIHFAVDGAARMQALINDLLVYSRVSTQGSAFEAIDCNLVVERALTNLKAALIESGAIIRKSELP
;
A
#
# COMPACT_ATOMS: atom_id res chain seq x y z
N ARG A 1 33.12 -0.78 -48.13
CA ARG A 1 34.28 -0.24 -48.88
C ARG A 1 34.35 1.24 -48.53
N ASP A 2 35.42 1.67 -47.88
CA ASP A 2 35.54 3.05 -47.42
C ASP A 2 35.85 3.97 -48.59
N VAL A 3 34.96 4.93 -48.82
CA VAL A 3 35.15 5.97 -49.84
C VAL A 3 36.03 7.04 -49.20
N VAL A 4 37.33 6.96 -49.45
CA VAL A 4 38.31 7.97 -49.06
C VAL A 4 38.67 8.77 -50.31
N LEU A 5 38.42 10.08 -50.28
CA LEU A 5 38.79 10.95 -51.39
C LEU A 5 40.29 11.26 -51.36
N PRO A 6 41.00 11.28 -52.50
CA PRO A 6 42.43 11.56 -52.57
C PRO A 6 42.74 13.01 -52.15
N GLU A 7 43.78 13.18 -51.33
CA GLU A 7 44.10 14.46 -50.66
C GLU A 7 45.24 15.26 -51.34
N SER A 8 45.65 14.87 -52.55
CA SER A 8 46.90 15.30 -53.20
C SER A 8 46.97 16.76 -53.67
N SER A 9 45.89 17.54 -53.56
CA SER A 9 45.86 18.97 -53.94
C SER A 9 45.81 19.89 -52.71
N SER A 10 46.55 21.01 -52.75
CA SER A 10 46.49 22.07 -51.71
C SER A 10 45.35 23.07 -51.93
N ASP A 11 44.68 22.96 -53.08
CA ASP A 11 43.59 23.83 -53.52
C ASP A 11 42.26 23.55 -52.78
N GLU A 12 41.23 24.34 -53.07
CA GLU A 12 39.89 24.28 -52.48
C GLU A 12 39.28 22.87 -52.55
N LEU A 13 39.49 22.15 -53.66
CA LEU A 13 39.07 20.76 -53.83
C LEU A 13 39.74 19.79 -52.84
N GLY A 14 41.03 19.99 -52.56
CA GLY A 14 41.75 19.19 -51.56
C GLY A 14 41.34 19.52 -50.13
N ARG A 15 40.99 20.78 -49.84
CA ARG A 15 40.41 21.18 -48.55
C ARG A 15 39.04 20.55 -48.32
N LEU A 16 38.20 20.50 -49.36
CA LEU A 16 36.89 19.85 -49.31
C LEU A 16 37.01 18.33 -49.12
N ALA A 17 37.93 17.66 -49.84
CA ALA A 17 38.20 16.23 -49.68
C ALA A 17 38.61 15.87 -48.24
N ARG A 18 39.52 16.65 -47.62
CA ARG A 18 39.91 16.47 -46.22
C ARG A 18 38.76 16.73 -45.24
N ALA A 19 37.89 17.71 -45.52
CA ALA A 19 36.72 17.97 -44.69
C ALA A 19 35.71 16.82 -44.77
N PHE A 20 35.46 16.28 -45.97
CA PHE A 20 34.57 15.16 -46.20
C PHE A 20 35.09 13.85 -45.56
N ASN A 21 36.37 13.54 -45.71
CA ASN A 21 37.01 12.39 -45.05
C ASN A 21 36.88 12.49 -43.52
N ARG A 22 37.17 13.67 -42.94
CA ARG A 22 36.99 13.92 -41.49
C ARG A 22 35.54 13.73 -41.03
N MET A 23 34.57 14.27 -41.78
CA MET A 23 33.16 14.11 -41.48
C MET A 23 32.73 12.63 -41.54
N THR A 24 33.18 11.89 -42.54
CA THR A 24 32.88 10.46 -42.69
C THR A 24 33.43 9.65 -41.52
N THR A 25 34.66 9.92 -41.09
CA THR A 25 35.25 9.29 -39.89
C THR A 25 34.49 9.67 -38.62
N ALA A 26 34.10 10.94 -38.48
CA ALA A 26 33.33 11.40 -37.32
C ALA A 26 31.92 10.76 -37.25
N LEU A 27 31.25 10.61 -38.40
CA LEU A 27 29.95 9.93 -38.48
C LEU A 27 30.05 8.47 -38.06
N LYS A 28 31.07 7.74 -38.54
CA LYS A 28 31.32 6.35 -38.14
C LYS A 28 31.64 6.22 -36.64
N SER A 29 32.42 7.15 -36.08
CA SER A 29 32.70 7.16 -34.63
C SER A 29 31.40 7.34 -33.84
N ARG A 30 30.58 8.33 -34.22
CA ARG A 30 29.28 8.58 -33.57
C ARG A 30 28.31 7.41 -33.70
N GLU A 31 28.27 6.74 -34.85
CA GLU A 31 27.43 5.55 -35.06
C GLU A 31 27.85 4.42 -34.12
N SER A 32 29.16 4.17 -33.99
CA SER A 32 29.71 3.20 -33.03
C SER A 32 29.40 3.58 -31.58
N GLU A 33 29.55 4.85 -31.22
CA GLU A 33 29.21 5.38 -29.89
C GLU A 33 27.70 5.22 -29.58
N LEU A 34 26.83 5.52 -30.54
CA LEU A 34 25.38 5.34 -30.42
C LEU A 34 25.02 3.87 -30.22
N HIS A 35 25.63 2.96 -30.97
CA HIS A 35 25.42 1.52 -30.79
C HIS A 35 25.89 1.03 -29.42
N ALA A 36 27.06 1.50 -28.96
CA ALA A 36 27.56 1.16 -27.63
C ALA A 36 26.64 1.69 -26.51
N HIS A 37 26.14 2.92 -26.66
CA HIS A 37 25.19 3.50 -25.71
C HIS A 37 23.83 2.79 -25.73
N ALA A 38 23.30 2.43 -26.90
CA ALA A 38 22.06 1.67 -27.03
C ALA A 38 22.17 0.32 -26.32
N ALA A 39 23.23 -0.44 -26.57
CA ALA A 39 23.48 -1.72 -25.90
C ALA A 39 23.58 -1.57 -24.36
N THR A 40 24.23 -0.50 -23.90
CA THR A 40 24.34 -0.21 -22.45
C THR A 40 22.98 0.12 -21.84
N LEU A 41 22.14 0.89 -22.55
CA LEU A 41 20.79 1.22 -22.09
C LEU A 41 19.88 -0.01 -22.07
N GLU A 42 19.93 -0.85 -23.10
CA GLU A 42 19.19 -2.12 -23.15
C GLU A 42 19.56 -3.03 -21.98
N GLN A 43 20.86 -3.16 -21.67
CA GLN A 43 21.32 -3.92 -20.53
C GLN A 43 20.78 -3.37 -19.20
N ARG A 44 20.81 -2.04 -19.01
CA ARG A 44 20.30 -1.37 -17.80
C ARG A 44 18.80 -1.54 -17.66
N VAL A 45 18.04 -1.44 -18.76
CA VAL A 45 16.59 -1.68 -18.77
C VAL A 45 16.32 -3.12 -18.37
N ALA A 46 17.00 -4.10 -18.98
CA ALA A 46 16.81 -5.52 -18.67
C ALA A 46 17.14 -5.84 -17.20
N GLU A 47 18.20 -5.25 -16.65
CA GLU A 47 18.56 -5.38 -15.23
C GLU A 47 17.48 -4.79 -14.31
N LYS A 48 17.01 -3.57 -14.61
CA LYS A 48 15.95 -2.92 -13.83
C LYS A 48 14.62 -3.64 -13.91
N THR A 49 14.25 -4.17 -15.07
CA THR A 49 13.05 -4.99 -15.22
C THR A 49 13.14 -6.24 -14.35
N ARG A 50 14.27 -6.95 -14.34
CA ARG A 50 14.46 -8.11 -13.45
C ARG A 50 14.38 -7.73 -11.97
N GLU A 51 14.99 -6.62 -11.58
CA GLU A 51 14.92 -6.12 -10.20
C GLU A 51 13.48 -5.80 -9.78
N LEU A 52 12.69 -5.18 -10.68
CA LEU A 52 11.28 -4.90 -10.46
C LEU A 52 10.45 -6.18 -10.33
N ASP A 53 10.67 -7.16 -11.20
CA ASP A 53 9.96 -8.45 -11.17
C ASP A 53 10.23 -9.22 -9.87
N LEU A 54 11.49 -9.23 -9.42
CA LEU A 54 11.87 -9.85 -8.15
C LEU A 54 11.16 -9.16 -6.97
N ARG A 55 11.20 -7.82 -6.92
CA ARG A 55 10.52 -7.06 -5.85
C ARG A 55 9.01 -7.23 -5.88
N ALA A 56 8.40 -7.27 -7.06
CA ALA A 56 6.97 -7.49 -7.21
C ALA A 56 6.57 -8.87 -6.68
N SER A 57 7.37 -9.91 -6.96
CA SER A 57 7.18 -11.26 -6.43
C SER A 57 7.34 -11.31 -4.90
N GLU A 58 8.35 -10.64 -4.35
CA GLU A 58 8.57 -10.55 -2.89
C GLU A 58 7.42 -9.82 -2.19
N LEU A 59 6.93 -8.71 -2.74
CA LEU A 59 5.78 -7.98 -2.23
C LEU A 59 4.51 -8.83 -2.29
N ALA A 60 4.28 -9.54 -3.39
CA ALA A 60 3.14 -10.45 -3.51
C ALA A 60 3.18 -11.57 -2.46
N ARG A 61 4.36 -12.17 -2.24
CA ARG A 61 4.54 -13.18 -1.19
C ARG A 61 4.30 -12.60 0.20
N SER A 62 4.86 -11.42 0.49
CA SER A 62 4.69 -10.77 1.79
C SER A 62 3.24 -10.39 2.06
N ASN A 63 2.49 -9.96 1.05
CA ASN A 63 1.06 -9.69 1.17
C ASN A 63 0.28 -10.96 1.52
N ILE A 64 0.55 -12.08 0.84
CA ILE A 64 -0.10 -13.37 1.13
C ILE A 64 0.20 -13.84 2.56
N GLU A 65 1.45 -13.69 3.01
CA GLU A 65 1.84 -14.03 4.39
C GLU A 65 1.13 -13.16 5.42
N LEU A 66 1.02 -11.84 5.17
CA LEU A 66 0.31 -10.91 6.04
C LEU A 66 -1.19 -11.21 6.10
N GLU A 67 -1.81 -11.53 4.95
CA GLU A 67 -3.21 -11.97 4.87
C GLU A 67 -3.46 -13.23 5.69
N ARG A 68 -2.58 -14.22 5.56
CA ARG A 68 -2.67 -15.47 6.32
C ARG A 68 -2.48 -15.23 7.81
N PHE A 69 -1.52 -14.39 8.20
CA PHE A 69 -1.30 -14.03 9.61
C PHE A 69 -2.55 -13.36 10.20
N ALA A 70 -3.09 -12.35 9.53
CA ALA A 70 -4.29 -11.66 9.96
C ALA A 70 -5.48 -12.63 10.09
N TYR A 71 -5.61 -13.58 9.16
CA TYR A 71 -6.66 -14.59 9.19
C TYR A 71 -6.56 -15.51 10.42
N VAL A 72 -5.38 -16.11 10.64
CA VAL A 72 -5.15 -17.03 11.76
C VAL A 72 -5.32 -16.30 13.09
N ALA A 73 -4.67 -15.14 13.25
CA ALA A 73 -4.75 -14.35 14.48
C ALA A 73 -6.20 -13.93 14.80
N SER A 74 -6.97 -13.51 13.80
CA SER A 74 -8.37 -13.12 14.01
C SER A 74 -9.23 -14.31 14.43
N HIS A 75 -9.08 -15.46 13.77
CA HIS A 75 -9.80 -16.68 14.14
C HIS A 75 -9.50 -17.10 15.59
N ASP A 76 -8.23 -17.09 15.98
CA ASP A 76 -7.79 -17.49 17.31
C ASP A 76 -8.27 -16.51 18.41
N LEU A 77 -8.50 -15.24 18.06
CA LEU A 77 -9.06 -14.24 18.96
C LEU A 77 -10.60 -14.23 19.02
N GLN A 78 -11.29 -14.70 17.97
CA GLN A 78 -12.75 -14.72 17.92
C GLN A 78 -13.36 -15.65 18.97
N GLU A 79 -12.83 -16.86 19.12
CA GLU A 79 -13.34 -17.84 20.07
C GLU A 79 -13.29 -17.35 21.53
N PRO A 80 -12.14 -16.90 22.09
CA PRO A 80 -12.10 -16.38 23.45
C PRO A 80 -12.93 -15.10 23.61
N LEU A 81 -12.97 -14.22 22.61
CA LEU A 81 -13.77 -13.00 22.68
C LEU A 81 -15.28 -13.28 22.71
N ARG A 82 -15.75 -14.23 21.89
CA ARG A 82 -17.14 -14.68 21.89
C ARG A 82 -17.56 -15.20 23.27
N MET A 83 -16.67 -15.90 23.95
CA MET A 83 -16.91 -16.36 25.32
C MET A 83 -17.00 -15.19 26.30
N VAL A 84 -16.07 -14.24 26.25
CA VAL A 84 -16.11 -13.02 27.09
C VAL A 84 -17.41 -12.25 26.86
N ALA A 85 -17.78 -11.99 25.61
CA ALA A 85 -19.01 -11.30 25.25
C ALA A 85 -20.27 -12.03 25.77
N SER A 86 -20.31 -13.36 25.65
CA SER A 86 -21.44 -14.17 26.10
C SER A 86 -21.61 -14.10 27.62
N TYR A 87 -20.52 -14.16 28.38
CA TYR A 87 -20.57 -14.08 29.84
C TYR A 87 -20.88 -12.68 30.35
N THR A 88 -20.35 -11.62 29.74
CA THR A 88 -20.69 -10.23 30.12
C THR A 88 -22.17 -9.94 29.84
N GLN A 89 -22.70 -10.40 28.72
CA GLN A 89 -24.14 -10.31 28.41
C GLN A 89 -25.00 -11.12 29.39
N LEU A 90 -24.54 -12.30 29.81
CA LEU A 90 -25.25 -13.11 30.80
C LEU A 90 -25.27 -12.43 32.16
N LEU A 91 -24.14 -11.85 32.59
CA LEU A 91 -24.04 -11.07 33.82
C LEU A 91 -25.03 -9.89 33.78
N GLY A 92 -25.03 -9.11 32.71
CA GLY A 92 -25.95 -7.99 32.54
C GLY A 92 -27.41 -8.42 32.63
N ARG A 93 -27.80 -9.51 31.94
CA ARG A 93 -29.19 -10.00 32.01
C ARG A 93 -29.58 -10.51 33.39
N ARG A 94 -28.68 -11.18 34.12
CA ARG A 94 -28.98 -11.85 35.39
C ARG A 94 -28.95 -10.92 36.60
N TYR A 95 -28.11 -9.89 36.56
CA TYR A 95 -27.84 -9.02 37.69
C TYR A 95 -28.33 -7.57 37.52
N LYS A 96 -28.93 -7.22 36.38
CA LYS A 96 -29.50 -5.89 36.16
C LYS A 96 -30.42 -5.47 37.31
N GLY A 97 -30.14 -4.32 37.92
CA GLY A 97 -30.89 -3.78 39.04
C GLY A 97 -30.89 -4.63 40.32
N ARG A 98 -30.04 -5.66 40.40
CA ARG A 98 -29.86 -6.51 41.59
C ARG A 98 -28.61 -6.19 42.39
N LEU A 99 -27.72 -5.39 41.81
CA LEU A 99 -26.53 -4.84 42.44
C LEU A 99 -26.77 -3.34 42.69
N ASP A 100 -25.77 -2.49 42.50
CA ASP A 100 -25.90 -1.04 42.48
C ASP A 100 -25.94 -0.50 41.04
N ALA A 101 -26.20 0.81 40.90
CA ALA A 101 -26.26 1.48 39.61
C ALA A 101 -24.89 1.48 38.88
N ASP A 102 -23.80 1.58 39.65
CA ASP A 102 -22.44 1.58 39.12
C ASP A 102 -22.11 0.21 38.48
N ALA A 103 -22.53 -0.90 39.09
CA ALA A 103 -22.37 -2.23 38.52
C ALA A 103 -23.14 -2.39 37.20
N ASP A 104 -24.36 -1.87 37.11
CA ASP A 104 -25.14 -1.88 35.86
C ASP A 104 -24.40 -1.09 34.75
N GLU A 105 -23.79 0.06 35.08
CA GLU A 105 -22.99 0.86 34.17
C GLU A 105 -21.71 0.14 33.72
N PHE A 106 -20.95 -0.43 34.66
CA PHE A 106 -19.71 -1.17 34.34
C PHE A 106 -19.97 -2.41 33.49
N ILE A 107 -21.03 -3.16 33.78
CA ILE A 107 -21.41 -4.32 32.96
C ILE A 107 -21.80 -3.86 31.56
N HIS A 108 -22.53 -2.75 31.43
CA HIS A 108 -22.87 -2.19 30.12
C HIS A 108 -21.61 -1.81 29.33
N PHE A 109 -20.64 -1.14 29.94
CA PHE A 109 -19.36 -0.83 29.29
C PHE A 109 -18.58 -2.08 28.87
N ALA A 110 -18.59 -3.14 29.68
CA ALA A 110 -17.94 -4.40 29.34
C ALA A 110 -18.61 -5.11 28.15
N VAL A 111 -19.95 -5.12 28.10
CA VAL A 111 -20.72 -5.67 26.98
C VAL A 111 -20.41 -4.90 25.69
N ASP A 112 -20.48 -3.58 25.75
CA ASP A 112 -20.21 -2.72 24.60
C ASP A 112 -18.75 -2.84 24.13
N GLY A 113 -17.80 -2.93 25.07
CA GLY A 113 -16.39 -3.15 24.78
C GLY A 113 -16.13 -4.47 24.06
N ALA A 114 -16.74 -5.56 24.53
CA ALA A 114 -16.64 -6.86 23.87
C ALA A 114 -17.25 -6.85 22.46
N ALA A 115 -18.40 -6.18 22.28
CA ALA A 115 -19.01 -6.01 20.96
C ALA A 115 -18.12 -5.22 19.99
N ARG A 116 -17.48 -4.13 20.46
CA ARG A 116 -16.52 -3.36 19.65
C ARG A 116 -15.29 -4.16 19.24
N MET A 117 -14.71 -4.93 20.17
CA MET A 117 -13.58 -5.81 19.85
C MET A 117 -13.96 -6.83 18.77
N GLN A 118 -15.20 -7.34 18.81
CA GLN A 118 -15.66 -8.33 17.84
C GLN A 118 -15.81 -7.72 16.44
N ALA A 119 -16.31 -6.48 16.37
CA ALA A 119 -16.40 -5.72 15.13
C ALA A 119 -14.99 -5.45 14.55
N LEU A 120 -14.05 -4.98 15.38
CA LEU A 120 -12.68 -4.68 14.93
C LEU A 120 -11.95 -5.91 14.38
N ILE A 121 -12.09 -7.07 15.01
CA ILE A 121 -11.48 -8.32 14.52
C ILE A 121 -12.09 -8.71 13.16
N ASN A 122 -13.41 -8.56 13.00
CA ASN A 122 -14.07 -8.83 11.72
C ASN A 122 -13.65 -7.84 10.64
N ASP A 123 -13.53 -6.55 10.98
CA ASP A 123 -13.10 -5.50 10.05
C ASP A 123 -11.65 -5.72 9.59
N LEU A 124 -10.77 -6.18 10.49
CA LEU A 124 -9.39 -6.54 10.15
C LEU A 124 -9.32 -7.69 9.13
N LEU A 125 -10.21 -8.68 9.25
CA LEU A 125 -10.35 -9.78 8.28
C LEU A 125 -10.83 -9.31 6.91
N VAL A 126 -11.73 -8.33 6.87
CA VAL A 126 -12.20 -7.73 5.61
C VAL A 126 -11.08 -6.90 4.98
N TYR A 127 -10.38 -6.10 5.78
CA TYR A 127 -9.28 -5.26 5.32
C TYR A 127 -8.13 -6.08 4.73
N SER A 128 -7.76 -7.21 5.35
CA SER A 128 -6.69 -8.06 4.79
C SER A 128 -7.06 -8.61 3.40
N ARG A 129 -8.34 -8.80 3.09
CA ARG A 129 -8.82 -9.36 1.81
C ARG A 129 -9.06 -8.32 0.71
N VAL A 130 -9.00 -7.03 1.01
CA VAL A 130 -9.26 -5.95 0.03
C VAL A 130 -8.31 -6.01 -1.17
N SER A 131 -7.09 -6.53 -1.00
CA SER A 131 -6.09 -6.66 -2.06
C SER A 131 -6.44 -7.72 -3.11
N THR A 132 -7.19 -8.76 -2.73
CA THR A 132 -7.44 -9.95 -3.54
C THR A 132 -8.89 -10.06 -4.03
N GLN A 133 -9.84 -9.48 -3.30
CA GLN A 133 -11.27 -9.44 -3.66
C GLN A 133 -11.90 -8.11 -3.23
N GLY A 134 -11.55 -7.02 -3.91
CA GLY A 134 -12.23 -5.74 -3.74
C GLY A 134 -13.71 -5.86 -4.12
N SER A 135 -14.60 -5.66 -3.15
CA SER A 135 -16.04 -5.48 -3.42
C SER A 135 -16.25 -4.21 -4.25
N ALA A 136 -17.36 -4.13 -4.99
CA ALA A 136 -17.69 -2.92 -5.74
C ALA A 136 -17.79 -1.71 -4.79
N PHE A 137 -17.24 -0.56 -5.19
CA PHE A 137 -17.39 0.67 -4.43
C PHE A 137 -18.86 1.06 -4.34
N GLU A 138 -19.30 1.41 -3.15
CA GLU A 138 -20.65 1.87 -2.86
C GLU A 138 -20.62 3.23 -2.15
N ALA A 139 -21.68 4.01 -2.31
CA ALA A 139 -21.84 5.27 -1.59
C ALA A 139 -22.08 4.98 -0.11
N ILE A 140 -21.36 5.66 0.78
CA ILE A 140 -21.46 5.51 2.23
C ILE A 140 -21.60 6.89 2.89
N ASP A 141 -22.42 6.97 3.93
CA ASP A 141 -22.56 8.17 4.75
C ASP A 141 -21.31 8.37 5.62
N CYS A 142 -20.54 9.41 5.30
CA CYS A 142 -19.31 9.73 6.02
C CYS A 142 -19.55 10.10 7.50
N ASN A 143 -20.76 10.55 7.85
CA ASN A 143 -21.10 10.89 9.23
C ASN A 143 -21.10 9.64 10.11
N LEU A 144 -21.66 8.53 9.62
CA LEU A 144 -21.66 7.24 10.33
C LEU A 144 -20.25 6.69 10.50
N VAL A 145 -19.39 6.85 9.48
CA VAL A 145 -17.99 6.41 9.55
C VAL A 145 -17.24 7.18 10.65
N VAL A 146 -17.40 8.50 10.69
CA VAL A 146 -16.75 9.33 11.72
C VAL A 146 -17.29 9.01 13.12
N GLU A 147 -18.60 8.79 13.28
CA GLU A 147 -19.18 8.42 14.58
C GLU A 147 -18.64 7.09 15.12
N ARG A 148 -18.47 6.10 14.24
CA ARG A 148 -17.80 4.84 14.60
C ARG A 148 -16.36 5.06 15.02
N ALA A 149 -15.60 5.87 14.27
CA ALA A 149 -14.22 6.19 14.61
C ALA A 149 -14.10 6.90 15.97
N LEU A 150 -14.97 7.87 16.25
CA LEU A 150 -15.02 8.57 17.53
C LEU A 150 -15.40 7.67 18.69
N THR A 151 -16.32 6.74 18.47
CA THR A 151 -16.69 5.72 19.47
C THR A 151 -15.50 4.83 19.81
N ASN A 152 -14.73 4.40 18.81
CA ASN A 152 -13.52 3.60 19.00
C ASN A 152 -12.42 4.38 19.75
N LEU A 153 -12.29 5.68 19.47
CA LEU A 153 -11.30 6.55 20.09
C LEU A 153 -11.74 7.14 21.43
N LYS A 154 -12.93 6.83 21.93
CA LYS A 154 -13.51 7.46 23.12
C LYS A 154 -12.57 7.49 24.32
N ALA A 155 -11.89 6.39 24.62
CA ALA A 155 -10.93 6.32 25.73
C ALA A 155 -9.74 7.26 25.53
N ALA A 156 -9.13 7.23 24.34
CA ALA A 156 -8.00 8.09 23.99
C ALA A 156 -8.41 9.58 23.97
N LEU A 157 -9.63 9.91 23.54
CA LEU A 157 -10.16 11.28 23.57
C LEU A 157 -10.35 11.79 24.99
N ILE A 158 -10.86 10.95 25.90
CA ILE A 158 -11.00 11.29 27.32
C ILE A 158 -9.62 11.52 27.95
N GLU A 159 -8.66 10.63 27.70
CA GLU A 159 -7.31 10.71 28.26
C GLU A 159 -6.53 11.93 27.74
N SER A 160 -6.67 12.25 26.46
CA SER A 160 -5.96 13.37 25.83
C SER A 160 -6.65 14.73 26.01
N GLY A 161 -7.93 14.75 26.41
CA GLY A 161 -8.74 15.98 26.45
C GLY A 161 -8.96 16.63 25.07
N ALA A 162 -8.82 15.85 23.99
CA ALA A 162 -8.90 16.37 22.62
C ALA A 162 -10.32 16.86 22.25
N ILE A 163 -10.40 17.99 21.54
CA ILE A 163 -11.65 18.56 21.03
C ILE A 163 -11.78 18.23 19.54
N ILE A 164 -12.82 17.49 19.19
CA ILE A 164 -13.15 17.17 17.79
C ILE A 164 -14.19 18.17 17.28
N ARG A 165 -13.94 18.77 16.12
CA ARG A 165 -14.90 19.60 15.37
C ARG A 165 -15.19 18.93 14.03
N LYS A 166 -16.44 18.56 13.76
CA LYS A 166 -16.90 18.08 12.44
C LYS A 166 -18.01 18.99 11.89
N SER A 167 -18.03 19.19 10.58
CA SER A 167 -19.19 19.70 9.84
C SER A 167 -20.03 18.53 9.33
N GLU A 168 -21.15 18.79 8.65
CA GLU A 168 -21.82 17.77 7.84
C GLU A 168 -20.84 17.22 6.81
N LEU A 169 -20.79 15.88 6.72
CA LEU A 169 -19.95 15.15 5.78
C LEU A 169 -20.80 14.58 4.64
N PRO A 170 -20.19 14.34 3.45
CA PRO A 170 -20.86 13.77 2.28
C PRO A 170 -21.53 12.43 2.52
#